data_AF-W4V567-F1
#
_entry.id   AF-W4V567-F1
#
_cell.length_a   1.000
_cell.length_b   1.000
_cell.length_c   1.000
_cell.angle_alpha   90.00
_cell.angle_beta   90.00
_cell.angle_gamma   90.00
#
_symmetry.space_group_name_H-M   'P 1'
#
loop_
_entity.id
_entity.type
_entity.pdbx_description
1 polymer ?
#
loop_
_entity_poly.entity_id
_entity_poly.type
_entity_poly.pdbx_seq_one_letter_code
_entity_poly.pdbx_strand_id
1 'polypeptide(L)'
;MVGYIQLVKLNTFTMEDVYKLVGNKKTASSLVLRLSKKGLVKKIRNNLYTCINVADGQPVATKYHIACAIKNTAYLSHHSAFEYMGISNQVFYEIYVSSEKRFDDFEFNGITYKYVSSKISSGVIEPKIHWEFGLLHWSVQLLTV
;
A
#
# COMPACT_ATOMS: atom_id res chain seq x y z
N MET A 1 -3.01 18.14 -16.16
CA MET A 1 -2.14 18.47 -15.00
C MET A 1 -2.22 17.31 -14.01
N VAL A 2 -1.10 16.64 -13.71
CA VAL A 2 -1.04 15.58 -12.70
C VAL A 2 -1.13 16.21 -11.32
N GLY A 3 -2.07 15.75 -10.48
CA GLY A 3 -2.33 16.32 -9.18
C GLY A 3 -2.78 15.28 -8.16
N TYR A 4 -3.37 15.75 -7.07
CA TYR A 4 -3.84 14.93 -5.95
C TYR A 4 -4.78 13.79 -6.40
N ILE A 5 -5.73 14.08 -7.30
CA ILE A 5 -6.76 13.13 -7.75
C ILE A 5 -6.13 11.87 -8.39
N GLN A 6 -5.07 12.03 -9.19
CA GLN A 6 -4.40 10.89 -9.81
C GLN A 6 -3.66 10.02 -8.78
N LEU A 7 -3.04 10.65 -7.77
CA LEU A 7 -2.32 9.92 -6.73
C LEU A 7 -3.26 9.17 -5.78
N VAL A 8 -4.45 9.71 -5.52
CA VAL A 8 -5.49 9.03 -4.72
C VAL A 8 -5.86 7.68 -5.33
N LYS A 9 -5.96 7.59 -6.67
CA LYS A 9 -6.29 6.34 -7.37
C LYS A 9 -5.27 5.23 -7.19
N LEU A 10 -4.05 5.55 -6.79
CA LEU A 10 -2.99 4.57 -6.57
C LEU A 10 -3.07 3.92 -5.18
N ASN A 11 -3.87 4.46 -4.23
CA ASN A 11 -3.86 4.14 -2.80
C ASN A 11 -2.50 4.44 -2.13
N THR A 12 -1.44 3.75 -2.57
CA THR A 12 -0.04 3.99 -2.20
C THR A 12 0.77 4.35 -3.44
N PHE A 13 1.93 4.98 -3.30
CA PHE A 13 2.80 5.25 -4.43
C PHE A 13 4.25 5.46 -4.00
N THR A 14 5.16 5.25 -4.94
CA THR A 14 6.59 5.56 -4.82
C THR A 14 6.92 6.85 -5.59
N MET A 15 8.13 7.39 -5.39
CA MET A 15 8.60 8.52 -6.21
C MET A 15 8.70 8.18 -7.70
N GLU A 16 8.94 6.91 -8.03
CA GLU A 16 9.02 6.43 -9.41
C GLU A 16 7.65 6.47 -10.09
N ASP A 17 6.58 6.14 -9.38
CA ASP A 17 5.21 6.23 -9.94
C ASP A 17 4.83 7.67 -10.25
N VAL A 18 5.18 8.60 -9.36
CA VAL A 18 4.96 10.04 -9.61
C VAL A 18 5.81 10.52 -10.79
N TYR A 19 7.05 10.04 -10.92
CA TYR A 19 7.89 10.34 -12.06
C TYR A 19 7.28 9.84 -13.38
N LYS A 20 6.75 8.62 -13.41
CA LYS A 20 6.06 8.08 -14.60
C LYS A 20 4.83 8.89 -14.98
N LEU A 21 4.10 9.43 -14.01
CA LEU A 21 2.95 10.29 -14.27
C LEU A 21 3.35 11.68 -14.82
N VAL A 22 4.41 12.28 -14.27
CA VAL A 22 4.80 13.67 -14.57
C VAL A 22 5.82 13.80 -15.70
N GLY A 23 6.65 12.77 -15.92
CA GLY A 23 7.74 12.74 -16.90
C GLY A 23 9.02 13.48 -16.48
N ASN A 24 9.05 14.11 -15.30
CA ASN A 24 10.22 14.88 -14.84
C ASN A 24 10.48 14.69 -13.33
N LYS A 25 11.70 14.26 -12.98
CA LYS A 25 12.09 13.93 -11.59
C LYS A 25 11.99 15.12 -10.63
N LYS A 26 12.49 16.30 -11.03
CA LYS A 26 12.45 17.51 -10.17
C LYS A 26 11.01 17.94 -9.92
N THR A 27 10.17 17.84 -10.94
CA THR A 27 8.75 18.20 -10.85
C THR A 27 7.98 17.20 -9.98
N ALA A 28 8.27 15.90 -10.09
CA ALA A 28 7.70 14.86 -9.24
C ALA A 28 8.03 15.09 -7.75
N SER A 29 9.31 15.33 -7.42
CA SER A 29 9.73 15.65 -6.04
C SER A 29 9.07 16.91 -5.51
N SER A 30 8.99 17.96 -6.33
CA SER A 30 8.34 19.22 -5.95
C SER A 30 6.83 19.05 -5.74
N LEU A 31 6.17 18.21 -6.55
CA LEU A 31 4.75 17.91 -6.41
C LEU A 31 4.47 17.21 -5.08
N VAL A 32 5.21 16.14 -4.77
CA VAL A 32 5.06 15.39 -3.51
C VAL A 32 5.34 16.30 -2.33
N LEU A 33 6.44 17.05 -2.34
CA LEU A 33 6.79 17.99 -1.26
C LEU A 33 5.67 19.02 -1.03
N ARG A 34 5.13 19.61 -2.10
CA ARG A 34 4.04 20.59 -2.02
C ARG A 34 2.77 19.97 -1.44
N LEU A 35 2.41 18.76 -1.84
CA LEU A 35 1.22 18.07 -1.32
C LEU A 35 1.41 17.65 0.14
N SER A 36 2.60 17.19 0.52
CA SER A 36 2.94 16.86 1.91
C SER A 36 2.87 18.10 2.81
N LYS A 37 3.37 19.25 2.37
CA LYS A 37 3.23 20.52 3.11
C LYS A 37 1.78 20.96 3.32
N LYS A 38 0.89 20.55 2.40
CA LYS A 38 -0.56 20.80 2.52
C LYS A 38 -1.29 19.73 3.35
N GLY A 39 -0.58 18.73 3.88
CA GLY A 39 -1.20 17.60 4.59
C GLY A 39 -1.95 16.61 3.70
N LEU A 40 -1.84 16.72 2.37
CA LEU A 40 -2.58 15.87 1.41
C LEU A 40 -1.87 14.56 1.07
N VAL A 41 -0.58 14.46 1.43
CA VAL A 41 0.24 13.26 1.25
C VAL A 41 0.99 13.01 2.55
N LYS A 42 1.02 11.75 2.97
CA LYS A 42 1.77 11.30 4.14
C LYS A 42 2.77 10.24 3.71
N LYS A 43 4.00 10.37 4.22
CA LYS A 43 5.04 9.36 4.03
C LYS A 43 4.75 8.18 4.96
N ILE A 44 4.72 6.98 4.40
CA ILE A 44 4.56 5.74 5.15
C ILE A 44 5.93 5.27 5.63
N ARG A 45 6.86 5.08 4.68
CA ARG A 45 8.25 4.71 4.94
C ARG A 45 9.15 5.23 3.82
N ASN A 46 10.42 4.85 3.81
CA ASN A 46 11.33 5.28 2.75
C ASN A 46 10.80 4.87 1.37
N ASN A 47 10.66 5.85 0.47
CA ASN A 47 10.10 5.71 -0.87
C ASN A 47 8.69 5.09 -0.96
N LEU A 48 7.85 5.25 0.07
CA LEU A 48 6.46 4.81 0.05
C LEU A 48 5.56 5.85 0.71
N TYR A 49 4.50 6.24 0.01
CA TYR A 49 3.61 7.34 0.38
C TYR A 49 2.15 6.94 0.16
N THR A 50 1.24 7.65 0.80
CA THR A 50 -0.20 7.58 0.54
C THR A 50 -0.82 8.97 0.60
N CYS A 51 -1.93 9.16 -0.09
CA CYS A 51 -2.74 10.36 0.03
C CYS A 51 -3.51 10.36 1.35
N ILE A 52 -3.80 11.55 1.85
CA ILE A 52 -4.73 11.77 2.96
C ILE A 52 -6.07 12.21 2.35
N ASN A 53 -7.15 11.56 2.76
CA ASN A 53 -8.50 11.94 2.40
C ASN A 53 -8.85 13.26 3.08
N VAL A 54 -9.31 14.23 2.29
CA VAL A 54 -9.62 15.60 2.78
C VAL A 54 -10.88 15.60 3.66
N ALA A 55 -11.76 14.61 3.51
CA ALA A 55 -13.02 14.55 4.24
C ALA A 55 -12.85 14.18 5.72
N ASP A 56 -11.97 13.23 6.02
CA ASP A 56 -11.82 12.63 7.36
C ASP A 56 -10.38 12.73 7.92
N GLY A 57 -9.43 13.22 7.12
CA GLY A 57 -8.01 13.31 7.51
C GLY A 57 -7.30 11.96 7.59
N GLN A 58 -7.93 10.87 7.13
CA GLN A 58 -7.36 9.52 7.20
C GLN A 58 -6.56 9.17 5.94
N PRO A 59 -5.59 8.25 6.03
CA PRO A 59 -4.92 7.69 4.85
C PRO A 59 -5.92 7.05 3.89
N VAL A 60 -5.77 7.33 2.59
CA VAL A 60 -6.54 6.67 1.53
C VAL A 60 -6.16 5.19 1.44
N ALA A 61 -4.87 4.87 1.63
CA ALA A 61 -4.44 3.48 1.68
C ALA A 61 -4.94 2.79 2.95
N THR A 62 -5.61 1.65 2.77
CA THR A 62 -5.89 0.72 3.87
C THR A 62 -4.60 0.06 4.35
N LYS A 63 -4.63 -0.53 5.55
CA LYS A 63 -3.51 -1.31 6.07
C LYS A 63 -3.08 -2.45 5.13
N TYR A 64 -4.02 -3.00 4.36
CA TYR A 64 -3.74 -4.06 3.38
C TYR A 64 -3.06 -3.52 2.12
N HIS A 65 -3.49 -2.36 1.61
CA HIS A 65 -2.79 -1.69 0.50
C HIS A 65 -1.34 -1.38 0.85
N ILE A 66 -1.10 -0.90 2.07
CA ILE A 66 0.25 -0.59 2.54
C ILE A 66 1.09 -1.87 2.61
N ALA A 67 0.57 -2.92 3.22
CA ALA A 67 1.28 -4.19 3.39
C ALA A 67 1.80 -4.76 2.07
N CYS A 68 0.95 -4.80 1.04
CA CYS A 68 1.32 -5.32 -0.27
C CYS A 68 2.23 -4.36 -1.06
N ALA A 69 2.26 -3.07 -0.73
CA ALA A 69 3.15 -2.09 -1.35
C ALA A 69 4.55 -2.03 -0.72
N ILE A 70 4.82 -2.77 0.37
CA ILE A 70 6.15 -2.74 1.04
C ILE A 70 7.26 -3.27 0.12
N LYS A 71 6.96 -4.34 -0.63
CA LYS A 71 7.83 -4.97 -1.64
C LYS A 71 6.97 -5.52 -2.77
N ASN A 72 7.56 -5.67 -3.95
CA ASN A 72 6.86 -6.22 -5.12
C ASN A 72 6.35 -7.66 -4.92
N THR A 73 6.97 -8.44 -4.02
CA THR A 73 6.57 -9.82 -3.71
C THR A 73 5.90 -9.93 -2.34
N ALA A 74 5.43 -8.80 -1.78
CA ALA A 74 4.78 -8.78 -0.48
C ALA A 74 3.33 -9.26 -0.55
N TYR A 75 2.96 -10.11 0.40
CA TYR A 75 1.61 -10.64 0.56
C TYR A 75 1.20 -10.70 2.03
N LEU A 76 -0.10 -10.59 2.33
CA LEU A 76 -0.59 -10.85 3.68
C LEU A 76 -0.49 -12.34 3.98
N SER A 77 -0.09 -12.67 5.20
CA SER A 77 0.00 -14.05 5.66
C SER A 77 -0.63 -14.23 7.04
N HIS A 78 -0.82 -15.48 7.45
CA HIS A 78 -1.34 -15.84 8.78
C HIS A 78 -2.67 -15.15 9.09
N HIS A 79 -2.82 -14.57 10.29
CA HIS A 79 -4.06 -13.93 10.72
C HIS A 79 -4.44 -12.74 9.84
N SER A 80 -3.48 -12.06 9.23
CA SER A 80 -3.75 -10.91 8.35
C SER A 80 -4.42 -11.33 7.04
N ALA A 81 -4.07 -12.51 6.51
CA ALA A 81 -4.77 -13.07 5.35
C ALA A 81 -6.21 -13.46 5.71
N PHE A 82 -6.42 -14.10 6.86
CA PHE A 82 -7.76 -14.46 7.32
C PHE A 82 -8.64 -13.26 7.68
N GLU A 83 -8.05 -12.21 8.25
CA GLU A 83 -8.73 -10.93 8.52
C GLU A 83 -9.18 -10.28 7.20
N TYR A 84 -8.30 -10.19 6.21
CA TYR A 84 -8.65 -9.64 4.90
C TYR A 84 -9.73 -10.46 4.17
N MET A 85 -9.72 -11.79 4.33
CA MET A 85 -10.75 -12.68 3.77
C MET A 85 -12.08 -12.67 4.53
N GLY A 86 -12.20 -11.91 5.63
CA GLY A 86 -13.41 -11.87 6.45
C GLY A 86 -13.71 -13.18 7.18
N ILE A 87 -12.71 -14.06 7.31
CA ILE A 87 -12.84 -15.34 8.03
C ILE A 87 -12.74 -15.12 9.55
N SER A 88 -12.07 -14.04 9.96
CA SER A 88 -11.92 -13.64 11.37
C SER A 88 -12.77 -12.41 11.68
N ASN A 89 -13.44 -12.44 12.84
CA ASN A 89 -14.19 -11.29 13.37
C ASN A 89 -13.33 -10.34 14.23
N GLN A 90 -12.06 -10.68 14.46
CA GLN A 90 -11.14 -9.86 15.24
C GLN A 90 -10.38 -8.87 14.35
N VAL A 91 -10.41 -7.59 14.71
CA VAL A 91 -9.61 -6.54 14.08
C VAL A 91 -8.23 -6.47 14.74
N PHE A 92 -7.17 -6.56 13.94
CA PHE A 92 -5.78 -6.53 14.42
C PHE A 92 -5.10 -5.18 14.11
N TYR A 93 -4.30 -4.69 15.06
CA TYR A 93 -3.40 -3.53 14.89
C TYR A 93 -1.97 -3.95 14.50
N GLU A 94 -1.74 -5.23 14.26
CA GLU A 94 -0.49 -5.80 13.75
C GLU A 94 -0.79 -6.60 12.48
N ILE A 95 -0.10 -6.29 11.39
CA ILE A 95 -0.23 -6.92 10.08
C ILE A 95 1.02 -7.73 9.78
N TYR A 96 0.83 -9.04 9.56
CA TYR A 96 1.87 -9.96 9.13
C TYR A 96 1.97 -9.94 7.61
N VAL A 97 3.18 -9.62 7.16
CA VAL A 97 3.52 -9.53 5.74
C VAL A 97 4.66 -10.47 5.46
N SER A 98 4.46 -11.34 4.48
CA SER A 98 5.50 -12.20 3.95
C SER A 98 5.96 -11.67 2.60
N SER A 99 7.25 -11.85 2.30
CA SER A 99 7.90 -11.37 1.08
C SER A 99 9.15 -12.21 0.87
N GLU A 100 9.61 -12.34 -0.38
CA GLU A 100 10.88 -13.02 -0.69
C GLU A 100 12.07 -12.32 -0.03
N LYS A 101 12.03 -10.98 0.00
CA LYS A 101 13.07 -10.16 0.64
C LYS A 101 12.57 -9.63 1.97
N ARG A 102 13.41 -9.77 3.00
CA ARG A 102 13.18 -9.19 4.32
C ARG A 102 13.04 -7.67 4.23
N PHE A 103 12.18 -7.12 5.08
CA PHE A 103 12.10 -5.70 5.36
C PHE A 103 12.04 -5.50 6.88
N ASP A 104 12.45 -4.32 7.34
CA ASP A 104 12.36 -3.98 8.76
C ASP A 104 10.93 -3.63 9.15
N ASP A 105 10.50 -4.18 10.27
CA ASP A 105 9.22 -3.88 10.90
C ASP A 105 9.10 -2.37 11.10
N PHE A 106 7.88 -1.86 10.91
CA PHE A 106 7.61 -0.43 11.04
C PHE A 106 6.17 -0.19 11.45
N GLU A 107 5.91 0.97 12.03
CA GLU A 107 4.56 1.40 12.40
C GLU A 107 4.11 2.54 11.47
N PHE A 108 2.86 2.50 11.07
CA PHE A 108 2.20 3.62 10.40
C PHE A 108 0.75 3.72 10.85
N ASN A 109 0.40 4.89 11.40
CA ASN A 109 -0.96 5.23 11.81
C ASN A 109 -1.53 4.25 12.86
N GLY A 110 -0.71 3.84 13.83
CA GLY A 110 -1.10 2.88 14.87
C GLY A 110 -1.18 1.42 14.40
N ILE A 111 -0.75 1.12 13.18
CA ILE A 111 -0.66 -0.24 12.64
C ILE A 111 0.80 -0.65 12.50
N THR A 112 1.17 -1.75 13.13
CA THR A 112 2.50 -2.36 13.02
C THR A 112 2.54 -3.32 11.84
N TYR A 113 3.51 -3.17 10.95
CA TYR A 113 3.78 -4.06 9.82
C TYR A 113 4.98 -4.91 10.16
N LYS A 114 4.76 -6.22 10.29
CA LYS A 114 5.76 -7.17 10.72
C LYS A 114 6.14 -8.12 9.60
N TYR A 115 7.43 -8.26 9.36
CA TYR A 115 7.93 -9.25 8.44
C TYR A 115 7.81 -10.66 9.03
N VAL A 116 7.20 -11.56 8.27
CA VAL A 116 7.19 -12.99 8.56
C VAL A 116 7.81 -13.74 7.38
N SER A 117 8.80 -14.59 7.67
CA SER A 117 9.54 -15.32 6.64
C SER A 117 8.59 -16.03 5.68
N SER A 118 8.75 -15.76 4.37
CA SER A 118 8.06 -16.54 3.34
C SER A 118 8.62 -17.96 3.36
N LYS A 119 7.76 -18.94 3.64
CA LYS A 119 8.11 -20.38 3.59
C LYS A 119 7.51 -21.08 2.37
N ILE A 120 6.47 -20.49 1.80
CA ILE A 120 5.64 -21.06 0.74
C ILE A 120 5.16 -19.87 -0.10
N SER A 121 5.22 -20.00 -1.44
CA SER A 121 4.60 -19.08 -2.41
C SER A 121 3.37 -19.69 -3.10
N SER A 122 3.16 -21.01 -2.92
CA SER A 122 1.92 -21.69 -3.33
C SER A 122 0.74 -21.18 -2.51
N GLY A 123 -0.43 -21.05 -3.16
CA GLY A 123 -1.65 -20.59 -2.51
C GLY A 123 -1.85 -19.07 -2.50
N VAL A 124 -0.91 -18.31 -3.06
CA VAL A 124 -1.01 -16.86 -3.19
C VAL A 124 -2.06 -16.48 -4.25
N ILE A 125 -3.19 -15.96 -3.80
CA ILE A 125 -4.31 -15.45 -4.57
C ILE A 125 -4.13 -13.95 -4.81
N GLU A 126 -4.35 -13.52 -6.03
CA GLU A 126 -4.57 -12.10 -6.34
C GLU A 126 -6.07 -11.82 -6.27
N PRO A 127 -6.52 -10.85 -5.45
CA PRO A 127 -7.94 -10.56 -5.33
C PRO A 127 -8.45 -10.11 -6.70
N LYS A 128 -9.53 -10.75 -7.16
CA LYS A 128 -10.22 -10.32 -8.38
C LYS A 128 -10.73 -8.91 -8.14
N ILE A 129 -10.15 -7.95 -8.86
CA ILE A 129 -10.66 -6.59 -8.90
C ILE A 129 -12.05 -6.66 -9.55
N HIS A 130 -13.11 -6.46 -8.77
CA HIS A 130 -14.44 -6.28 -9.32
C HIS A 130 -14.49 -4.86 -9.92
N TRP A 131 -14.28 -4.78 -11.24
CA TRP A 131 -14.34 -3.53 -12.00
C TRP A 131 -15.77 -3.23 -12.43
N GLU A 132 -16.45 -2.33 -11.72
CA GLU A 132 -17.22 -1.32 -12.44
C GLU A 132 -16.25 -0.18 -12.76
N PHE A 133 -15.80 -0.12 -14.02
CA PHE A 133 -14.97 0.92 -14.65
C PHE A 133 -13.43 0.90 -14.43
N GLY A 134 -12.76 0.08 -15.25
CA GLY A 134 -11.63 0.51 -16.11
C GLY A 134 -10.29 1.00 -15.51
N LEU A 135 -9.29 0.12 -15.64
CA LEU A 135 -7.83 0.36 -15.78
C LEU A 135 -7.04 0.89 -14.56
N LEU A 136 -6.26 -0.01 -13.93
CA LEU A 136 -4.78 0.00 -13.87
C LEU A 136 -4.26 -1.11 -12.93
N HIS A 137 -3.17 -1.75 -13.36
CA HIS A 137 -2.50 -2.90 -12.75
C HIS A 137 -2.03 -2.61 -11.31
N TRP A 138 -2.44 -3.44 -10.35
CA TRP A 138 -1.90 -3.52 -8.99
C TRP A 138 -1.76 -4.99 -8.58
N SER A 139 -0.53 -5.41 -8.24
CA SER A 139 -0.27 -6.73 -7.67
C SER A 139 -0.50 -6.67 -6.16
N VAL A 140 -1.52 -7.38 -5.70
CA VAL A 140 -1.77 -7.69 -4.29
C VAL A 140 -1.86 -9.20 -4.23
N GLN A 141 -0.98 -9.85 -3.49
CA GLN A 141 -0.81 -11.31 -3.44
C GLN A 141 -1.22 -11.77 -2.02
N LEU A 142 -1.92 -12.90 -1.85
CA LEU A 142 -2.47 -13.40 -0.57
C LEU A 142 -2.45 -14.92 -0.43
N LEU A 143 -1.77 -15.50 0.55
CA LEU A 143 -1.62 -16.96 0.66
C LEU A 143 -2.81 -17.64 1.38
N THR A 144 -3.43 -18.63 0.73
CA THR A 144 -4.32 -19.65 1.33
C THR A 144 -3.75 -21.04 1.07
N VAL A 145 -3.52 -21.75 2.19
CA VAL A 145 -3.10 -23.16 2.42
C VAL A 145 -2.69 -23.99 1.20
#